data_AF-A0A2E7DC76-F1
#
_entry.id   AF-A0A2E7DC76-F1
#
_cell.length_a   1.000
_cell.length_b   1.000
_cell.length_c   1.000
_cell.angle_alpha   90.00
_cell.angle_beta   90.00
_cell.angle_gamma   90.00
#
_symmetry.space_group_name_H-M   'P 1'
#
loop_
_entity.id
_entity.type
_entity.pdbx_description
1 polymer ?
#
loop_
_entity_poly.entity_id
_entity_poly.type
_entity_poly.pdbx_seq_one_letter_code
_entity_poly.pdbx_strand_id
1 'polypeptide(L)'
;MIRSLSFLFTFFVVVTCARANDLAVDLAVDLDKEMRRNFRNPDGSCVQCSLGMCGVDQNVPAASTLLWRSRYGPAERGGSGPSRVARYSRERGIKIYNITGSPTFAWMDWATRNGRGAAIGAGRSHFQTLMGHSGRRYYVC
;
A
#
# COMPACT_ATOMS: atom_id res chain seq x y z
N MET A 1 25.36 -35.26 -64.81
CA MET A 1 24.36 -35.66 -63.80
C MET A 1 24.97 -35.42 -62.42
N ILE A 2 24.83 -34.20 -61.87
CA ILE A 2 25.17 -33.87 -60.47
C ILE A 2 24.10 -32.89 -60.00
N ARG A 3 23.31 -33.30 -59.01
CA ARG A 3 22.18 -32.54 -58.45
C ARG A 3 22.74 -31.52 -57.45
N SER A 4 22.41 -30.24 -57.64
CA SER A 4 22.67 -29.17 -56.68
C SER A 4 21.88 -29.41 -55.39
N LEU A 5 22.58 -29.50 -54.27
CA LEU A 5 22.02 -29.69 -52.93
C LEU A 5 21.69 -28.30 -52.37
N SER A 6 20.41 -27.91 -52.38
CA SER A 6 19.94 -26.69 -51.73
C SER A 6 20.00 -26.86 -50.21
N PHE A 7 20.93 -26.17 -49.55
CA PHE A 7 20.97 -26.04 -48.10
C PHE A 7 19.85 -25.09 -47.65
N LEU A 8 18.79 -25.66 -47.08
CA LEU A 8 17.73 -24.93 -46.41
C LEU A 8 18.28 -24.45 -45.04
N PHE A 9 18.63 -23.18 -44.94
CA PHE A 9 19.03 -22.57 -43.67
C PHE A 9 17.76 -22.26 -42.85
N THR A 10 17.38 -23.18 -41.96
CA THR A 10 16.31 -22.96 -40.98
C THR A 10 16.80 -21.94 -39.95
N PHE A 11 16.30 -20.71 -40.00
CA PHE A 11 16.48 -19.74 -38.92
C PHE A 11 15.69 -20.20 -37.69
N PHE A 12 16.39 -20.69 -36.67
CA PHE A 12 15.84 -20.80 -35.33
C PHE A 12 15.77 -19.40 -34.71
N VAL A 13 14.57 -18.82 -34.61
CA VAL A 13 14.34 -17.66 -33.75
C VAL A 13 14.28 -18.17 -32.32
N VAL A 14 15.40 -18.06 -31.61
CA VAL A 14 15.41 -18.19 -30.15
C VAL A 14 14.81 -16.90 -29.61
N VAL A 15 13.53 -16.94 -29.22
CA VAL A 15 12.95 -15.90 -28.36
C VAL A 15 13.60 -16.07 -27.00
N THR A 16 14.69 -15.34 -26.76
CA THR A 16 15.14 -15.14 -25.40
C THR A 16 14.05 -14.32 -24.70
N CYS A 17 13.33 -14.94 -23.77
CA CYS A 17 12.62 -14.17 -22.76
C CYS A 17 13.71 -13.38 -22.04
N ALA A 18 13.91 -12.11 -22.43
CA ALA A 18 14.69 -11.18 -21.63
C ALA A 18 14.07 -11.21 -20.24
N ARG A 19 14.76 -11.82 -19.28
CA ARG A 19 14.39 -11.69 -17.88
C ARG A 19 14.51 -10.20 -17.59
N ALA A 20 13.39 -9.57 -17.25
CA ALA A 20 13.39 -8.28 -16.58
C ALA A 20 13.93 -8.48 -15.16
N ASN A 21 15.23 -8.72 -15.06
CA ASN A 21 16.02 -8.53 -13.86
C ASN A 21 17.05 -7.47 -14.21
N ASP A 22 17.34 -6.58 -13.26
CA ASP A 22 18.41 -5.56 -13.29
C ASP A 22 17.98 -4.11 -13.57
N LEU A 23 16.75 -3.77 -13.21
CA LEU A 23 16.57 -2.53 -12.42
C LEU A 23 16.51 -2.97 -10.97
N ALA A 24 17.67 -3.12 -10.34
CA ALA A 24 17.76 -3.00 -8.89
C ALA A 24 17.35 -1.56 -8.57
N VAL A 25 16.04 -1.36 -8.45
CA VAL A 25 15.51 -0.14 -7.87
C VAL A 25 15.96 -0.24 -6.42
N ASP A 26 17.00 0.52 -6.08
CA ASP A 26 17.39 0.78 -4.71
C ASP A 26 16.24 1.58 -4.09
N LEU A 27 15.14 0.88 -3.82
CA LEU A 27 14.00 1.42 -3.13
C LEU A 27 14.54 1.74 -1.74
N ALA A 28 14.37 2.98 -1.30
CA ALA A 28 14.82 3.46 0.02
C ALA A 28 14.31 2.63 1.23
N VAL A 29 13.49 1.60 0.99
CA VAL A 29 12.86 0.70 1.93
C VAL A 29 12.99 -0.79 1.53
N ASP A 30 13.95 -1.17 0.67
CA ASP A 30 14.29 -2.59 0.45
C ASP A 30 15.11 -3.14 1.64
N LEU A 31 14.49 -3.14 2.82
CA LEU A 31 15.08 -3.63 4.07
C LEU A 31 15.39 -5.12 3.93
N ASP A 32 16.53 -5.56 4.47
CA ASP A 32 16.87 -6.98 4.47
C ASP A 32 15.82 -7.83 5.23
N LYS A 33 15.79 -9.14 4.95
CA LYS A 33 14.78 -10.05 5.52
C LYS A 33 14.85 -10.14 7.04
N GLU A 34 15.98 -9.87 7.66
CA GLU A 34 16.16 -9.83 9.10
C GLU A 34 15.57 -8.55 9.70
N MET A 35 15.88 -7.38 9.14
CA MET A 35 15.25 -6.12 9.50
C MET A 35 13.74 -6.17 9.31
N ARG A 36 13.23 -6.72 8.20
CA ARG A 36 11.78 -6.92 8.01
C ARG A 36 11.13 -7.78 9.08
N ARG A 37 11.85 -8.76 9.62
CA ARG A 37 11.37 -9.58 10.74
C ARG A 37 11.32 -8.79 12.05
N ASN A 38 12.33 -7.96 12.29
CA ASN A 38 12.46 -7.15 13.50
C ASN A 38 11.44 -6.00 13.57
N PHE A 39 11.03 -5.46 12.42
CA PHE A 39 10.04 -4.37 12.32
C PHE A 39 8.68 -4.85 11.82
N ARG A 40 8.34 -6.13 12.03
CA ARG A 40 6.97 -6.59 11.80
C ARG A 40 6.00 -5.74 12.63
N ASN A 41 4.78 -5.66 12.14
CA ASN A 41 3.64 -5.09 12.86
C ASN A 41 2.81 -6.24 13.47
N PRO A 42 3.32 -6.97 14.50
CA PRO A 42 2.69 -8.18 15.00
C PRO A 42 1.37 -7.91 15.72
N ASP A 43 1.16 -6.69 16.21
CA ASP A 43 -0.02 -6.31 16.98
C ASP A 43 -1.23 -5.96 16.08
N GLY A 44 -1.03 -5.89 14.75
CA GLY A 44 -2.08 -5.59 13.79
C GLY A 44 -2.41 -4.10 13.68
N SER A 45 -1.48 -3.20 14.00
CA SER A 45 -1.67 -1.73 13.92
C SER A 45 -1.74 -1.16 12.50
N CYS A 46 -2.08 -1.98 11.49
CA CYS A 46 -2.00 -1.61 10.08
C CYS A 46 -2.86 -0.39 9.75
N VAL A 47 -4.09 -0.33 10.25
CA VAL A 47 -4.98 0.83 10.03
C VAL A 47 -4.43 2.09 10.69
N GLN A 48 -3.81 1.99 11.88
CA GLN A 48 -3.21 3.11 12.58
C GLN A 48 -1.96 3.63 11.86
N CYS A 49 -1.15 2.73 11.28
CA CYS A 49 -0.03 3.10 10.41
C CYS A 49 -0.53 3.85 9.18
N SER A 50 -1.55 3.31 8.50
CA SER A 50 -2.11 3.93 7.30
C SER A 50 -2.77 5.28 7.57
N LEU A 51 -3.52 5.40 8.66
CA LEU A 51 -4.06 6.67 9.12
C LEU A 51 -2.96 7.65 9.54
N GLY A 52 -1.85 7.15 10.09
CA GLY A 52 -0.67 7.96 10.40
C GLY A 52 -0.07 8.60 9.15
N MET A 53 0.14 7.82 8.09
CA MET A 53 0.61 8.32 6.79
C MET A 53 -0.36 9.35 6.19
N CYS A 54 -1.66 9.07 6.21
CA CYS A 54 -2.69 10.04 5.79
C CYS A 54 -2.66 11.32 6.65
N GLY A 55 -2.39 11.19 7.94
CA GLY A 55 -2.28 12.31 8.86
C GLY A 55 -1.07 13.20 8.58
N VAL A 56 0.06 12.63 8.13
CA VAL A 56 1.21 13.41 7.66
C VAL A 56 0.85 14.17 6.39
N ASP A 57 0.30 13.48 5.39
CA ASP A 57 -0.12 14.05 4.10
C ASP A 57 -1.13 15.21 4.27
N GLN A 58 -2.13 15.02 5.13
CA GLN A 58 -3.23 15.98 5.32
C GLN A 58 -2.94 17.02 6.42
N ASN A 59 -1.72 17.05 6.97
CA ASN A 59 -1.34 17.92 8.08
C ASN A 59 -2.31 17.83 9.28
N VAL A 60 -2.62 16.60 9.71
CA VAL A 60 -3.44 16.27 10.88
C VAL A 60 -2.55 15.60 11.94
N PRO A 61 -1.89 16.37 12.82
CA PRO A 61 -0.89 15.80 13.72
C PRO A 61 -1.45 14.75 14.70
N ALA A 62 -2.73 14.87 15.08
CA ALA A 62 -3.39 13.89 15.95
C ALA A 62 -3.46 12.48 15.33
N ALA A 63 -3.60 12.41 14.00
CA ALA A 63 -3.57 11.16 13.24
C ALA A 63 -2.13 10.71 12.98
N SER A 64 -1.23 11.61 12.60
CA SER A 64 0.18 11.27 12.33
C SER A 64 0.90 10.71 13.56
N THR A 65 0.44 11.02 14.77
CA THR A 65 1.00 10.49 16.01
C THR A 65 0.17 9.35 16.63
N LEU A 66 -0.62 8.60 15.85
CA LEU A 66 -1.45 7.50 16.38
C LEU A 66 -0.65 6.42 17.11
N LEU A 67 0.46 5.98 16.53
CA LEU A 67 1.28 4.90 17.06
C LEU A 67 2.12 5.31 18.29
N TRP A 68 2.11 6.58 18.67
CA TRP A 68 2.98 7.11 19.73
C TRP A 68 2.14 7.78 20.80
N ARG A 69 2.65 7.76 22.05
CA ARG A 69 2.11 8.63 23.09
C ARG A 69 2.43 10.07 22.68
N SER A 70 1.41 10.92 22.70
CA SER A 70 1.53 12.32 22.29
C SER A 70 0.62 13.20 23.13
N ARG A 71 0.63 14.51 22.88
CA ARG A 71 -0.33 15.44 23.49
C ARG A 71 -1.79 15.13 23.13
N TYR A 72 -2.03 14.32 22.09
CA TYR A 72 -3.37 13.94 21.65
C TYR A 72 -3.90 12.69 22.34
N GLY A 73 -3.04 11.90 23.01
CA GLY A 73 -3.47 10.69 23.71
C GLY A 73 -2.41 9.59 23.82
N PRO A 74 -2.76 8.45 24.46
CA PRO A 74 -1.90 7.27 24.55
C PRO A 74 -1.73 6.59 23.19
N ALA A 75 -0.62 5.89 22.94
CA ALA A 75 -0.40 5.17 21.69
C ALA A 75 -1.54 4.18 21.37
N GLU A 76 -2.08 4.25 20.15
CA GLU A 76 -3.09 3.33 19.65
C GLU A 76 -2.41 2.19 18.88
N ARG A 77 -2.53 0.98 19.44
CA ARG A 77 -1.96 -0.24 18.88
C ARG A 77 -3.03 -1.28 18.67
N GLY A 78 -2.89 -2.04 17.59
CA GLY A 78 -3.68 -3.21 17.24
C GLY A 78 -5.16 -2.98 16.95
N GLY A 79 -5.70 -3.89 16.14
CA GLY A 79 -7.12 -3.97 15.80
C GLY A 79 -7.59 -2.91 14.81
N SER A 80 -8.40 -3.34 13.84
CA SER A 80 -8.96 -2.50 12.77
C SER A 80 -10.49 -2.42 12.76
N GLY A 81 -11.13 -2.89 13.84
CA GLY A 81 -12.58 -2.88 13.97
C GLY A 81 -13.16 -1.45 13.86
N PRO A 82 -14.20 -1.24 13.03
CA PRO A 82 -14.80 0.08 12.80
C PRO A 82 -15.09 0.90 14.07
N SER A 83 -15.68 0.27 15.09
CA SER A 83 -16.02 0.92 16.37
C SER A 83 -14.79 1.37 17.15
N ARG A 84 -13.70 0.61 17.10
CA ARG A 84 -12.42 0.95 17.76
C ARG A 84 -11.79 2.15 17.07
N VAL A 85 -11.73 2.13 15.74
CA VAL A 85 -11.20 3.23 14.93
C VAL A 85 -11.99 4.51 15.17
N ALA A 86 -13.32 4.43 15.21
CA ALA A 86 -14.17 5.56 15.52
C ALA A 86 -13.96 6.12 16.94
N ARG A 87 -13.72 5.24 17.93
CA ARG A 87 -13.50 5.65 19.32
C ARG A 87 -12.26 6.54 19.48
N TYR A 88 -11.08 6.04 19.13
CA TYR A 88 -9.85 6.83 19.31
C TYR A 88 -9.82 8.06 18.39
N SER A 89 -10.47 7.99 17.22
CA SER A 89 -10.55 9.14 16.32
C SER A 89 -11.36 10.27 16.97
N ARG A 90 -12.50 9.96 17.59
CA ARG A 90 -13.29 10.92 18.34
C ARG A 90 -12.56 11.46 19.57
N GLU A 91 -11.93 10.59 20.35
CA GLU A 91 -11.15 10.99 21.55
C GLU A 91 -10.02 11.96 21.22
N ARG A 92 -9.38 11.78 20.04
CA ARG A 92 -8.28 12.62 19.57
C ARG A 92 -8.72 13.81 18.68
N GLY A 93 -10.02 13.96 18.42
CA GLY A 93 -10.54 15.00 17.52
C GLY A 93 -10.17 14.79 16.04
N ILE A 94 -9.85 13.57 15.62
CA ILE A 94 -9.56 13.21 14.24
C ILE A 94 -10.88 13.03 13.49
N LYS A 95 -11.10 13.85 12.46
CA LYS A 95 -12.27 13.76 11.59
C LYS A 95 -12.03 12.68 10.53
N ILE A 96 -12.73 11.55 10.64
CA ILE A 96 -12.67 10.45 9.67
C ILE A 96 -14.07 10.02 9.24
N TYR A 97 -14.17 9.53 8.01
CA TYR A 97 -15.35 8.83 7.51
C TYR A 97 -15.03 7.35 7.43
N ASN A 98 -15.77 6.52 8.19
CA ASN A 98 -15.61 5.08 8.13
C ASN A 98 -16.59 4.52 7.08
N ILE A 99 -16.03 3.96 6.01
CA ILE A 99 -16.81 3.48 4.88
C ILE A 99 -16.69 1.96 4.82
N THR A 100 -17.82 1.29 5.00
CA THR A 100 -17.93 -0.16 4.96
C THR A 100 -18.93 -0.58 3.89
N GLY A 101 -18.70 -1.70 3.21
CA GLY A 101 -19.62 -2.24 2.21
C GLY A 101 -19.09 -2.18 0.78
N SER A 102 -19.99 -2.05 -0.19
CA SER A 102 -19.74 -2.30 -1.62
C SER A 102 -19.18 -1.15 -2.47
N PRO A 103 -19.35 0.16 -2.18
CA PRO A 103 -18.84 1.21 -3.07
C PRO A 103 -17.37 1.59 -2.83
N THR A 104 -16.52 0.68 -2.32
CA THR A 104 -15.13 0.96 -1.91
C THR A 104 -14.30 1.64 -3.00
N PHE A 105 -14.34 1.14 -4.24
CA PHE A 105 -13.58 1.73 -5.35
C PHE A 105 -14.03 3.16 -5.69
N ALA A 106 -15.33 3.45 -5.65
CA ALA A 106 -15.83 4.80 -5.90
C ALA A 106 -15.34 5.80 -4.83
N TRP A 107 -15.21 5.35 -3.58
CA TRP A 107 -14.64 6.15 -2.50
C TRP A 107 -13.13 6.32 -2.60
N MET A 108 -12.41 5.30 -3.09
CA MET A 108 -10.98 5.40 -3.39
C MET A 108 -10.71 6.42 -4.51
N ASP A 109 -11.51 6.36 -5.58
CA ASP A 109 -11.50 7.36 -6.66
C ASP A 109 -11.81 8.77 -6.15
N TRP A 110 -12.84 8.90 -5.30
CA TRP A 110 -13.19 10.19 -4.73
C TRP A 110 -12.07 10.75 -3.86
N ALA A 111 -11.47 9.93 -2.98
CA ALA A 111 -10.40 10.37 -2.09
C ALA A 111 -9.21 10.90 -2.89
N THR A 112 -8.74 10.11 -3.86
CA THR A 112 -7.59 10.47 -4.70
C THR A 112 -7.85 11.71 -5.57
N ARG A 113 -9.04 11.86 -6.17
CA ARG A 113 -9.43 13.06 -6.93
C ARG A 113 -9.48 14.33 -6.08
N ASN A 114 -9.68 14.19 -4.78
CA ASN A 114 -9.72 15.32 -3.83
C ASN A 114 -8.39 15.52 -3.09
N GLY A 115 -7.30 14.91 -3.56
CA GLY A 115 -5.98 15.03 -2.94
C GLY A 115 -5.94 14.45 -1.52
N ARG A 116 -6.71 13.39 -1.25
CA ARG A 116 -6.78 12.72 0.06
C ARG A 116 -6.23 11.31 -0.04
N GLY A 117 -5.28 10.96 0.83
CA GLY A 117 -4.99 9.57 1.17
C GLY A 117 -6.14 8.90 1.94
N ALA A 118 -6.18 7.57 1.91
CA ALA A 118 -7.15 6.77 2.67
C ALA A 118 -6.53 5.47 3.20
N ALA A 119 -6.91 5.05 4.40
CA ALA A 119 -6.62 3.69 4.88
C ALA A 119 -7.64 2.72 4.29
N ILE A 120 -7.19 1.82 3.41
CA ILE A 120 -8.05 0.87 2.70
C ILE A 120 -7.85 -0.55 3.22
N GLY A 121 -8.94 -1.30 3.38
CA GLY A 121 -8.87 -2.71 3.75
C GLY A 121 -8.35 -3.58 2.59
N ALA A 122 -7.34 -4.39 2.85
CA ALA A 122 -6.76 -5.36 1.93
C ALA A 122 -6.93 -6.78 2.49
N GLY A 123 -7.78 -7.58 1.84
CA GLY A 123 -8.10 -8.94 2.32
C GLY A 123 -8.91 -8.93 3.61
N ARG A 124 -8.64 -9.90 4.50
CA ARG A 124 -9.48 -10.16 5.69
C ARG A 124 -9.07 -9.36 6.93
N SER A 125 -7.82 -8.92 7.04
CA SER A 125 -7.29 -8.36 8.30
C SER A 125 -6.13 -7.37 8.13
N HIS A 126 -5.91 -6.85 6.93
CA HIS A 126 -4.83 -5.90 6.65
C HIS A 126 -5.36 -4.58 6.09
N PHE A 127 -4.65 -3.49 6.34
CA PHE A 127 -4.94 -2.17 5.80
C PHE A 127 -3.69 -1.60 5.15
N GLN A 128 -3.88 -0.89 4.04
CA GLN A 128 -2.83 -0.21 3.28
C GLN A 128 -3.20 1.26 3.10
N THR A 129 -2.22 2.09 2.79
CA THR A 129 -2.47 3.51 2.51
C THR A 129 -2.66 3.70 1.02
N LEU A 130 -3.81 4.21 0.59
CA LEU A 130 -4.03 4.64 -0.78
C LEU A 130 -3.27 5.94 -1.04
N MET A 131 -2.37 5.91 -2.04
CA MET A 131 -1.52 7.03 -2.42
C MET A 131 -1.99 7.72 -3.71
N GLY A 132 -2.73 7.01 -4.56
CA GLY A 132 -3.14 7.53 -5.86
C GLY A 132 -3.70 6.44 -6.77
N HIS A 133 -4.11 6.82 -7.98
CA HIS A 133 -4.50 5.88 -9.02
C HIS A 133 -4.20 6.43 -10.41
N SER A 134 -4.04 5.52 -11.38
CA SER A 134 -3.92 5.85 -12.81
C SER A 134 -4.70 4.81 -13.62
N GLY A 135 -5.76 5.26 -14.30
CA GLY A 135 -6.74 4.39 -14.93
C GLY A 135 -7.33 3.40 -13.92
N ARG A 136 -7.15 2.10 -14.15
CA ARG A 136 -7.63 1.02 -13.27
C ARG A 136 -6.61 0.55 -12.23
N ARG A 137 -5.44 1.20 -12.13
CA ARG A 137 -4.37 0.82 -11.19
C ARG A 137 -4.39 1.75 -9.98
N TYR A 138 -4.36 1.17 -8.78
CA TYR A 138 -4.24 1.89 -7.52
C TYR A 138 -2.84 1.71 -6.95
N TYR A 139 -2.27 2.79 -6.42
CA TYR A 139 -0.96 2.79 -5.79
C TYR A 139 -1.14 2.83 -4.28
N VAL A 140 -0.50 1.89 -3.59
CA VAL A 140 -0.64 1.71 -2.14
C VAL A 140 0.72 1.55 -1.46
N CYS A 141 0.77 1.91 -0.18
CA CYS A 141 1.88 1.62 0.73
C CYS A 141 1.42 0.68 1.85
#